data_AF-A0A0A6V9G5-F1
#
_entry.id   AF-A0A0A6V9G5-F1
#
_cell.length_a   1.000
_cell.length_b   1.000
_cell.length_c   1.000
_cell.angle_alpha   90.00
_cell.angle_beta   90.00
_cell.angle_gamma   90.00
#
_symmetry.space_group_name_H-M   'P 1'
#
loop_
_entity.id
_entity.type
_entity.pdbx_description
1 polymer ?
#
loop_
_entity_poly.entity_id
_entity_poly.type
_entity_poly.pdbx_seq_one_letter_code
_entity_poly.pdbx_strand_id
1 'polypeptide(L)'
;MTPLLKTISFVFYPILHLLNIPTEASLGIVFAMIRKDGMLLFNQGSGQFLHQLSSFQLFTLVFLASTFSSCMVTITAIIRQMGCWKTALSIVVKQMITSILCICLFAVLICIGL
;
A
#
# COMPACT_ATOMS: atom_id res chain seq x y z
N MET A 1 6.49 17.82 8.87
CA MET A 1 5.67 16.82 8.14
C MET A 1 4.29 16.85 8.77
N THR A 2 3.23 17.21 8.03
CA THR A 2 1.94 17.65 8.61
C THR A 2 1.34 16.61 9.55
N PRO A 3 0.85 17.00 10.74
CA PRO A 3 0.31 16.07 11.74
C PRO A 3 -0.83 15.21 11.17
N LEU A 4 -1.57 15.75 10.19
CA LEU A 4 -2.66 15.08 9.49
C LEU A 4 -2.22 13.81 8.74
N LEU A 5 -1.10 13.88 8.01
CA LEU A 5 -0.55 12.75 7.26
C LEU A 5 -0.08 11.63 8.19
N LYS A 6 0.52 12.01 9.32
CA LYS A 6 0.93 11.05 10.36
C LYS A 6 -0.28 10.32 10.95
N THR A 7 -1.40 11.02 11.17
CA THR A 7 -2.63 10.41 11.68
C THR A 7 -3.23 9.40 10.69
N ILE A 8 -3.27 9.74 9.39
CA ILE A 8 -3.79 8.85 8.34
C ILE A 8 -2.90 7.60 8.19
N SER A 9 -1.59 7.75 8.41
CA SER A 9 -0.62 6.65 8.34
C SER A 9 -0.89 5.54 9.34
N PHE A 10 -1.52 5.85 10.49
CA PHE A 10 -1.90 4.85 11.50
C PHE A 10 -2.86 3.77 10.97
N VAL A 11 -3.65 4.07 9.94
CA VAL A 11 -4.54 3.08 9.29
C VAL A 11 -3.75 1.90 8.72
N PHE A 12 -2.50 2.12 8.32
CA PHE A 12 -1.63 1.08 7.74
C PHE A 12 -0.82 0.31 8.77
N TYR A 13 -0.78 0.76 10.03
CA TYR A 13 -0.02 0.11 11.10
C TYR A 13 -0.43 -1.36 11.34
N PRO A 14 -1.72 -1.74 11.42
CA PRO A 14 -2.07 -3.14 11.65
C PRO A 14 -1.62 -4.05 10.50
N ILE A 15 -1.70 -3.56 9.26
CA ILE A 15 -1.27 -4.31 8.06
C ILE A 15 0.25 -4.45 8.06
N LEU A 16 0.99 -3.37 8.36
CA LEU A 16 2.46 -3.39 8.44
C LEU A 16 2.96 -4.28 9.59
N HIS A 17 2.31 -4.21 10.75
CA HIS A 17 2.64 -5.04 11.91
C HIS A 17 2.39 -6.53 11.61
N LEU A 18 1.30 -6.86 10.93
CA LEU A 18 1.02 -8.23 10.49
C LEU A 18 2.10 -8.76 9.52
N LEU A 19 2.67 -7.87 8.70
CA LEU A 19 3.72 -8.18 7.74
C LEU A 19 5.15 -8.06 8.31
N ASN A 20 5.30 -7.76 9.62
CA ASN A 20 6.59 -7.45 10.27
C ASN A 20 7.40 -6.35 9.54
N ILE A 21 6.72 -5.41 8.88
CA ILE A 21 7.36 -4.28 8.20
C ILE A 21 7.44 -3.10 9.18
N PRO A 22 8.59 -2.42 9.29
CA PRO A 22 8.73 -1.20 10.10
C PRO A 22 7.67 -0.15 9.77
N THR A 23 7.14 0.48 10.83
CA THR A 23 6.04 1.45 10.72
C THR A 23 6.43 2.73 9.97
N GLU A 24 7.73 2.99 9.77
CA GLU A 24 8.21 4.10 8.94
C GLU A 24 7.74 4.00 7.47
N ALA A 25 7.48 2.78 6.96
CA ALA A 25 6.92 2.58 5.62
C ALA A 25 5.51 3.15 5.46
N SER A 26 4.75 3.34 6.54
CA SER A 26 3.37 3.82 6.49
C SER A 26 3.24 5.16 5.78
N LEU A 27 4.17 6.09 6.04
CA LEU A 27 4.20 7.40 5.40
C LEU A 27 4.48 7.27 3.90
N GLY A 28 5.43 6.42 3.52
CA GLY A 28 5.75 6.18 2.11
C GLY A 28 4.56 5.56 1.36
N ILE A 29 3.77 4.69 1.99
CA ILE A 29 2.52 4.15 1.41
C ILE A 29 1.49 5.27 1.20
N VAL A 30 1.27 6.14 2.19
CA VAL A 30 0.31 7.24 2.07
C VAL A 30 0.75 8.23 0.98
N PHE A 31 2.04 8.56 0.91
CA PHE A 31 2.59 9.39 -0.15
C PHE A 31 2.48 8.72 -1.52
N ALA A 32 2.74 7.42 -1.62
CA ALA A 32 2.55 6.64 -2.85
C ALA A 32 1.09 6.64 -3.32
N MET A 33 0.13 6.66 -2.37
CA MET A 33 -1.30 6.75 -2.68
C MET A 33 -1.70 8.12 -3.25
N ILE A 34 -1.14 9.20 -2.71
CA ILE A 34 -1.37 10.56 -3.22
C ILE A 34 -0.73 10.72 -4.60
N ARG A 35 0.48 10.17 -4.78
CA ARG A 35 1.23 10.20 -6.03
C ARG A 35 2.16 8.99 -6.11
N LYS A 36 2.15 8.26 -7.22
CA LYS A 36 3.03 7.09 -7.46
C LYS A 36 4.50 7.35 -7.13
N ASP A 37 4.99 8.56 -7.39
CA ASP A 37 6.37 9.00 -7.10
C ASP A 37 6.72 8.98 -5.61
N GLY A 38 5.72 8.94 -4.72
CA GLY A 38 5.89 8.78 -3.28
C GLY A 38 6.56 7.46 -2.88
N MET A 39 6.63 6.46 -3.77
CA MET A 39 7.43 5.26 -3.52
C MET A 39 8.94 5.53 -3.45
N LEU A 40 9.43 6.63 -4.03
CA LEU A 40 10.83 7.03 -3.90
C LEU A 40 11.20 7.35 -2.45
N LEU A 41 10.20 7.64 -1.61
CA LEU A 41 10.39 7.88 -0.19
C LEU A 41 10.95 6.64 0.53
N PHE A 42 10.67 5.43 0.04
CA PHE A 42 11.25 4.21 0.59
C PHE A 42 12.76 4.11 0.36
N ASN A 43 13.29 4.76 -0.67
CA ASN A 43 14.72 4.77 -0.98
C ASN A 43 15.48 5.92 -0.29
N GLN A 44 14.79 6.76 0.50
CA GLN A 44 15.47 7.86 1.21
C GLN A 44 16.60 7.35 2.12
N GLY A 45 17.68 8.14 2.21
CA GLY A 45 18.87 7.78 2.97
C GLY A 45 19.68 6.65 2.32
N SER A 46 19.83 6.67 0.99
CA SER A 46 20.57 5.67 0.21
C SER A 46 20.01 4.25 0.32
N GLY A 47 18.69 4.13 0.52
CA GLY A 47 18.02 2.83 0.61
C GLY A 47 18.29 2.04 1.89
N GLN A 48 18.82 2.64 2.96
CA GLN A 48 19.04 1.93 4.24
C GLN A 48 17.77 1.23 4.75
N PHE A 49 16.61 1.88 4.59
CA PHE A 49 15.31 1.28 4.90
C PHE A 49 15.03 0.01 4.09
N LEU A 50 15.27 0.05 2.77
CA LEU A 50 15.07 -1.10 1.88
C LEU A 50 16.03 -2.25 2.19
N HIS A 51 17.25 -1.94 2.59
CA HIS A 51 18.26 -2.93 2.97
C HIS A 51 17.95 -3.66 4.28
N GLN A 52 17.12 -3.08 5.15
CA GLN A 52 16.65 -3.72 6.38
C GLN A 52 15.48 -4.68 6.13
N LEU A 53 14.85 -4.62 4.96
CA LEU A 53 13.72 -5.47 4.60
C LEU A 53 14.19 -6.75 3.91
N SER A 54 13.57 -7.87 4.25
CA SER A 54 13.68 -9.07 3.43
C SER A 54 13.11 -8.83 2.03
N SER A 55 13.63 -9.53 1.01
CA SER A 55 13.12 -9.46 -0.37
C SER A 55 11.60 -9.62 -0.45
N PHE A 56 11.02 -10.47 0.42
CA PHE A 56 9.57 -10.68 0.50
C PHE A 56 8.83 -9.47 1.08
N GLN A 57 9.37 -8.86 2.13
CA GLN A 57 8.80 -7.65 2.75
C GLN A 57 8.85 -6.49 1.78
N LEU A 58 9.95 -6.34 1.04
CA LEU A 58 10.11 -5.33 0.00
C LEU A 58 9.10 -5.55 -1.13
N PHE A 59 8.98 -6.78 -1.65
CA PHE A 59 8.00 -7.12 -2.67
C PHE A 59 6.56 -6.80 -2.21
N THR A 60 6.20 -7.23 -1.01
CA THR A 60 4.86 -6.99 -0.45
C THR A 60 4.59 -5.50 -0.25
N LEU A 61 5.57 -4.75 0.25
CA LEU A 61 5.47 -3.30 0.44
C LEU A 61 5.22 -2.58 -0.89
N VAL A 62 6.01 -2.88 -1.92
CA VAL A 62 5.90 -2.23 -3.24
C VAL A 62 4.61 -2.65 -3.95
N PHE A 63 4.21 -3.92 -3.84
CA PHE A 63 2.96 -4.43 -4.37
C PHE A 63 1.75 -3.73 -3.75
N LEU A 64 1.75 -3.59 -2.42
CA LEU A 64 0.71 -2.88 -1.68
C LEU A 64 0.66 -1.41 -2.13
N ALA A 65 1.79 -0.69 -2.07
CA ALA A 65 1.87 0.73 -2.46
C ALA A 65 1.41 0.98 -3.91
N SER A 66 1.78 0.11 -4.84
CA SER A 66 1.39 0.21 -6.25
C SER A 66 -0.10 0.00 -6.48
N THR A 67 -0.69 -0.96 -5.78
CA THR A 67 -2.12 -1.24 -5.87
C THR A 67 -2.93 -0.07 -5.34
N PHE A 68 -2.61 0.43 -4.14
CA PHE A 68 -3.27 1.59 -3.53
C PHE A 68 -3.20 2.86 -4.40
N SER A 69 -2.04 3.13 -5.00
CA SER A 69 -1.87 4.28 -5.91
C SER A 69 -2.78 4.20 -7.14
N SER A 70 -2.84 3.02 -7.76
CA SER A 70 -3.68 2.75 -8.94
C SER A 70 -5.18 2.85 -8.60
N CYS A 71 -5.59 2.36 -7.43
CA CYS A 71 -6.96 2.47 -6.93
C CYS A 71 -7.42 3.92 -6.82
N MET A 72 -6.57 4.82 -6.29
CA MET A 72 -6.93 6.23 -6.08
C MET A 72 -7.21 6.97 -7.39
N VAL A 73 -6.36 6.77 -8.40
CA VAL A 73 -6.54 7.37 -9.74
C VAL A 73 -7.80 6.82 -10.41
N THR A 74 -8.06 5.52 -10.24
CA THR A 74 -9.23 4.86 -10.82
C THR A 74 -10.55 5.37 -10.21
N ILE A 75 -10.60 5.53 -8.88
CA ILE A 75 -11.74 6.16 -8.19
C ILE A 75 -12.02 7.55 -8.76
N THR A 76 -10.96 8.35 -8.87
CA THR A 76 -11.07 9.74 -9.31
C THR A 76 -11.61 9.82 -10.74
N ALA A 77 -11.14 8.91 -11.62
CA ALA A 77 -11.65 8.79 -12.98
C ALA A 77 -13.12 8.34 -13.02
N ILE A 78 -13.50 7.30 -12.25
CA ILE A 78 -14.87 6.76 -12.22
C ILE A 78 -15.85 7.80 -11.67
N ILE A 79 -15.51 8.50 -10.58
CA ILE A 79 -16.36 9.55 -10.01
C ILE A 79 -16.58 10.66 -11.06
N ARG A 80 -15.52 11.05 -11.76
CA ARG A 80 -15.59 12.12 -12.77
C ARG A 80 -16.39 11.72 -14.01
N GLN A 81 -16.35 10.44 -14.41
CA GLN A 81 -17.03 9.96 -15.61
C GLN A 81 -18.46 9.48 -15.37
N MET A 82 -18.73 8.84 -14.23
CA MET A 82 -20.02 8.18 -13.97
C MET A 82 -20.88 8.91 -12.92
N GLY A 83 -20.32 9.88 -12.18
CA GLY A 83 -21.03 10.66 -11.16
C GLY A 83 -21.48 9.87 -9.91
N CYS A 84 -21.39 8.54 -9.93
CA CYS A 84 -21.89 7.65 -8.87
C CYS A 84 -20.77 7.17 -7.93
N TRP A 85 -20.65 7.84 -6.78
CA TRP A 85 -19.71 7.49 -5.71
C TRP A 85 -19.86 6.04 -5.19
N LYS A 86 -21.07 5.48 -5.19
CA LYS A 86 -21.32 4.09 -4.74
C LYS A 86 -20.60 3.05 -5.60
N THR A 87 -20.60 3.24 -6.93
CA THR A 87 -19.96 2.31 -7.86
C THR A 87 -18.44 2.37 -7.73
N ALA A 88 -17.88 3.59 -7.61
CA ALA A 88 -16.47 3.79 -7.37
C ALA A 88 -16.02 3.09 -6.08
N LEU A 89 -16.76 3.27 -4.97
CA LEU A 89 -16.45 2.64 -3.70
C LEU A 89 -16.50 1.10 -3.78
N SER A 90 -17.49 0.53 -4.48
CA SER A 90 -17.61 -0.93 -4.65
C SER A 90 -16.39 -1.53 -5.37
N ILE A 91 -15.88 -0.86 -6.40
CA ILE A 91 -14.70 -1.32 -7.16
C ILE A 91 -13.44 -1.28 -6.29
N VAL A 92 -13.27 -0.24 -5.48
CA VAL A 92 -12.14 -0.10 -4.56
C VAL A 92 -12.13 -1.20 -3.53
N VAL A 93 -13.29 -1.47 -2.92
CA VAL A 93 -13.38 -2.53 -1.90
C VAL A 93 -13.00 -3.88 -2.51
N LYS A 94 -13.44 -4.18 -3.73
CA LYS A 94 -13.04 -5.41 -4.43
C LYS A 94 -11.53 -5.46 -4.73
N GLN A 95 -10.94 -4.37 -5.20
CA GLN A 95 -9.49 -4.25 -5.43
C GLN A 95 -8.67 -4.43 -4.14
N MET A 96 -9.14 -3.83 -3.05
CA MET A 96 -8.52 -3.94 -1.74
C MET A 96 -8.56 -5.38 -1.21
N ILE A 97 -9.73 -6.02 -1.28
CA ILE A 97 -9.90 -7.41 -0.83
C ILE A 97 -9.03 -8.35 -1.67
N THR A 98 -9.00 -8.18 -2.99
CA THR A 98 -8.17 -9.02 -3.87
C THR A 98 -6.68 -8.83 -3.60
N SER A 99 -6.20 -7.61 -3.39
CA SER A 99 -4.80 -7.35 -3.02
C SER A 99 -4.43 -8.01 -1.68
N ILE A 100 -5.30 -7.91 -0.67
CA ILE A 100 -5.07 -8.54 0.64
C ILE A 100 -5.07 -10.07 0.50
N LEU A 101 -6.01 -10.64 -0.26
CA LEU A 101 -6.06 -12.08 -0.54
C LEU A 101 -4.80 -12.56 -1.27
N CYS A 102 -4.30 -11.82 -2.26
CA CYS A 102 -3.05 -12.14 -2.93
C CYS A 102 -1.88 -12.15 -1.96
N ILE A 103 -1.75 -11.14 -1.09
CA ILE A 103 -0.68 -11.08 -0.09
C ILE A 103 -0.80 -12.24 0.91
N CYS A 104 -2.00 -12.55 1.39
CA CYS A 104 -2.23 -13.70 2.27
C CYS A 104 -1.87 -15.02 1.58
N LEU A 105 -2.26 -15.20 0.31
CA LEU A 105 -1.90 -16.38 -0.49
C LEU A 105 -0.39 -16.50 -0.67
N PHE A 106 0.30 -15.40 -0.99
CA PHE A 106 1.75 -15.37 -1.09
C PHE A 106 2.42 -15.73 0.25
N ALA A 107 1.93 -15.19 1.36
CA ALA A 107 2.43 -15.52 2.69
C ALA A 107 2.23 -17.00 3.04
N VAL A 108 1.08 -17.58 2.70
CA VAL A 108 0.78 -19.01 2.92
C VAL A 108 1.66 -19.90 2.04
N LEU A 109 1.80 -19.58 0.74
CA LEU A 109 2.65 -20.33 -0.20
C LEU A 109 4.09 -20.41 0.30
N ILE A 110 4.64 -19.29 0.77
CA ILE A 110 5.99 -19.23 1.32
C ILE A 110 6.09 -19.97 2.66
N CYS A 111 5.09 -19.86 3.53
CA CYS A 111 5.08 -20.61 4.79
C CYS A 111 5.05 -22.13 4.59
N ILE A 112 4.48 -22.60 3.47
CA ILE A 112 4.46 -24.01 3.07
C ILE A 112 5.80 -24.45 2.44
N GLY A 113 6.70 -23.51 2.13
CA GLY A 113 8.06 -23.80 1.65
C GLY A 113 8.15 -24.15 0.16
N LEU A 114 7.21 -23.67 -0.65
CA LEU A 114 7.28 -23.76 -2.13
C LEU A 114 8.16 -22.66 -2.72
#